data_AF-A0A371EAL7-F1
#
_entry.id   AF-A0A371EAL7-F1
#
_cell.length_a   1.000
_cell.length_b   1.000
_cell.length_c   1.000
_cell.angle_alpha   90.00
_cell.angle_beta   90.00
_cell.angle_gamma   90.00
#
_symmetry.space_group_name_H-M   'P 1'
#
loop_
_entity.id
_entity.type
_entity.pdbx_description
1 polymer ?
#
loop_
_entity_poly.entity_id
_entity_poly.type
_entity_poly.pdbx_seq_one_letter_code
_entity_poly.pdbx_strand_id
1 'polypeptide(L)'
;MHPSNESKTMFTTDEVLREHQLKLNSDKCFFGVKAKKFLGFLLTKQRIEANPKKSEAMIRMRSLKNVKEVQQLAGRITPLARFLSQMSNNKAEYEALLVKMRLARELGAKVLVTKSNSQLVTKQVNYDYQAS
;
A
#
# COMPACT_ATOMS: atom_id res chain seq x y z
N MET A 1 5.71 -29.95 4.16
CA MET A 1 5.28 -28.93 3.18
C MET A 1 4.77 -27.71 3.94
N HIS A 2 5.41 -26.55 3.79
CA HIS A 2 4.94 -25.30 4.39
C HIS A 2 3.91 -24.63 3.46
N PRO A 3 2.72 -24.22 3.95
CA PRO A 3 1.77 -23.48 3.13
C PRO A 3 2.33 -22.09 2.82
N SER A 4 2.12 -21.63 1.59
CA SER A 4 2.55 -20.31 1.12
C SER A 4 1.92 -19.18 1.95
N ASN A 5 2.57 -18.02 1.95
CA ASN A 5 2.12 -16.79 2.61
C ASN A 5 0.70 -16.34 2.18
N GLU A 6 0.34 -16.56 0.90
CA GLU A 6 -0.99 -16.28 0.34
C GLU A 6 -2.07 -17.12 1.04
N SER A 7 -1.81 -18.43 1.25
CA SER A 7 -2.73 -19.30 1.99
C SER A 7 -2.88 -18.87 3.44
N LYS A 8 -1.78 -18.58 4.14
CA LYS A 8 -1.81 -18.12 5.54
C LYS A 8 -2.63 -16.84 5.72
N THR A 9 -2.48 -15.87 4.82
CA THR A 9 -3.22 -14.59 4.87
C THR A 9 -4.73 -14.79 4.63
N MET A 10 -5.12 -15.71 3.75
CA MET A 10 -6.52 -16.02 3.49
C MET A 10 -7.19 -16.66 4.72
N PHE A 11 -6.51 -17.60 5.40
CA PHE A 11 -7.02 -18.22 6.63
C PHE A 11 -7.23 -17.21 7.78
N THR A 12 -6.28 -16.30 8.00
CA THR A 12 -6.42 -15.26 9.04
C THR A 12 -7.53 -14.26 8.71
N THR A 13 -7.72 -13.93 7.43
CA THR A 13 -8.80 -13.01 7.00
C THR A 13 -10.17 -13.62 7.26
N ASP A 14 -10.35 -14.91 6.96
CA ASP A 14 -11.59 -15.62 7.19
C ASP A 14 -11.93 -15.75 8.69
N GLU A 15 -10.93 -15.87 9.56
CA GLU A 15 -11.10 -15.91 11.02
C GLU A 15 -11.63 -14.57 11.56
N VAL A 16 -10.99 -13.46 11.16
CA VAL A 16 -11.43 -12.10 11.54
C VAL A 16 -12.84 -11.80 11.03
N LEU A 17 -13.17 -12.22 9.81
CA LEU A 17 -14.52 -12.06 9.26
C LEU A 17 -15.56 -12.82 10.08
N ARG A 18 -15.25 -14.05 10.51
CA ARG A 18 -16.13 -14.83 11.39
C ARG A 18 -16.29 -14.20 12.77
N GLU A 19 -15.20 -13.73 13.38
CA GLU A 19 -15.23 -13.05 14.68
C GLU A 19 -16.10 -11.79 14.67
N HIS A 20 -16.14 -11.06 13.55
CA HIS A 20 -16.94 -9.85 13.38
C HIS A 20 -18.29 -10.09 12.68
N GLN A 21 -18.69 -11.35 12.48
CA GLN A 21 -19.92 -11.74 11.80
C GLN A 21 -20.08 -11.14 10.39
N LEU A 22 -18.95 -10.84 9.73
CA LEU A 22 -18.89 -10.33 8.36
C LEU A 22 -18.79 -11.50 7.38
N LYS A 23 -19.46 -11.37 6.24
CA LYS A 23 -19.38 -12.33 5.14
C LYS A 23 -18.87 -11.65 3.88
N LEU A 24 -17.92 -12.30 3.21
CA LEU A 24 -17.48 -11.86 1.89
C LEU A 24 -18.57 -12.17 0.86
N ASN A 25 -18.78 -11.25 -0.07
CA ASN A 25 -19.60 -11.50 -1.24
C ASN A 25 -18.77 -12.28 -2.25
N SER A 26 -19.13 -13.54 -2.49
CA SER A 26 -18.43 -14.45 -3.41
C SER A 26 -18.33 -13.89 -4.82
N ASP A 27 -19.37 -13.21 -5.31
CA ASP A 27 -19.43 -12.68 -6.68
C ASP A 27 -18.54 -11.44 -6.85
N LYS A 28 -18.15 -10.79 -5.75
CA LYS A 28 -17.29 -9.61 -5.73
C LYS A 28 -15.88 -9.91 -5.23
N CYS A 29 -15.64 -11.11 -4.72
CA CYS A 29 -14.34 -11.55 -4.26
C CYS A 29 -13.55 -12.23 -5.37
N PHE A 30 -12.26 -11.93 -5.41
CA PHE A 30 -11.35 -12.46 -6.42
C PHE A 30 -10.11 -12.91 -5.67
N PHE A 31 -9.76 -14.19 -5.79
CA PHE A 31 -8.65 -14.82 -5.09
C PHE A 31 -7.72 -15.47 -6.12
N GLY A 32 -6.41 -15.44 -5.87
CA GLY A 32 -5.41 -16.12 -6.72
C GLY A 32 -5.28 -15.60 -8.16
N VAL A 33 -5.94 -14.50 -8.52
CA VAL A 33 -5.89 -13.93 -9.88
C VAL A 33 -4.57 -13.19 -10.13
N LYS A 34 -4.01 -13.30 -11.35
CA LYS A 34 -2.75 -12.64 -11.74
C LYS A 34 -2.86 -11.12 -11.77
N ALA A 35 -4.03 -10.61 -12.15
CA ALA A 35 -4.34 -9.18 -12.16
C ALA A 35 -5.83 -8.93 -11.87
N LYS A 36 -6.16 -7.81 -11.23
CA LYS A 36 -7.52 -7.43 -10.83
C LYS A 36 -7.74 -5.93 -10.95
N LYS A 37 -8.90 -5.51 -11.46
CA LYS A 37 -9.30 -4.10 -11.38
C LYS A 37 -9.89 -3.78 -10.01
N PHE A 38 -9.32 -2.83 -9.28
CA PHE A 38 -9.83 -2.34 -7.99
C PHE A 38 -9.76 -0.82 -7.93
N LEU A 39 -10.87 -0.16 -7.55
CA LEU A 39 -11.02 1.30 -7.55
C LEU A 39 -10.59 1.98 -8.88
N GLY A 40 -10.70 1.26 -10.00
CA GLY A 40 -10.30 1.76 -11.33
C GLY A 40 -8.81 1.64 -11.66
N PHE A 41 -8.00 1.07 -10.78
CA PHE A 41 -6.61 0.70 -10.98
C PHE A 41 -6.48 -0.80 -11.28
N LEU A 42 -5.43 -1.19 -12.00
CA LEU A 42 -5.12 -2.59 -12.25
C LEU A 42 -4.06 -3.04 -11.25
N LEU A 43 -4.44 -3.95 -10.35
CA LEU A 43 -3.55 -4.53 -9.36
C LEU A 43 -3.00 -5.83 -9.94
N THR A 44 -1.68 -5.95 -9.99
CA THR A 44 -0.97 -7.18 -10.34
C THR A 44 -0.23 -7.70 -9.11
N LYS A 45 0.26 -8.95 -9.13
CA LYS A 45 1.04 -9.51 -8.02
C LYS A 45 2.25 -8.65 -7.59
N GLN A 46 2.80 -7.85 -8.50
CA GLN A 46 4.03 -7.08 -8.26
C GLN A 46 3.82 -5.57 -8.17
N ARG A 47 2.74 -5.02 -8.74
CA ARG A 47 2.56 -3.56 -8.86
C ARG A 47 1.11 -3.13 -9.04
N ILE A 48 0.83 -1.89 -8.66
CA ILE A 48 -0.37 -1.15 -9.05
C ILE A 48 -0.05 -0.47 -10.39
N GLU A 49 -0.80 -0.79 -11.44
CA GLU A 49 -0.66 -0.17 -12.75
C GLU A 49 -1.66 0.97 -12.92
N ALA A 50 -1.16 2.10 -13.43
CA ALA A 50 -1.99 3.21 -13.86
C ALA A 50 -2.90 2.77 -15.00
N ASN A 51 -4.13 3.27 -15.01
CA ASN A 51 -5.04 3.00 -16.12
C ASN A 51 -4.56 3.75 -17.38
N PRO A 52 -4.13 3.05 -18.45
CA PRO A 52 -3.52 3.68 -19.61
C PRO A 52 -4.45 4.69 -20.29
N LYS A 53 -5.76 4.40 -20.33
CA LYS A 53 -6.76 5.33 -20.90
C LYS A 53 -6.87 6.62 -20.09
N LYS A 54 -6.81 6.52 -18.75
CA LYS A 54 -6.89 7.70 -17.87
C LYS A 54 -5.61 8.53 -17.91
N SER A 55 -4.44 7.89 -17.95
CA SER A 55 -3.16 8.59 -18.09
C SER A 55 -3.05 9.25 -19.45
N GLU A 56 -3.50 8.59 -20.52
CA GLU A 56 -3.46 9.15 -21.88
C GLU A 56 -4.41 10.34 -22.04
N ALA A 57 -5.59 10.31 -21.43
CA ALA A 57 -6.50 11.45 -21.40
C ALA A 57 -5.89 12.66 -20.66
N MET A 58 -5.09 12.42 -19.62
CA MET A 58 -4.36 13.47 -18.91
C MET A 58 -3.22 14.05 -19.75
N ILE A 59 -2.47 13.20 -20.45
CA ILE A 59 -1.36 13.61 -21.34
C ILE A 59 -1.89 14.40 -22.54
N ARG A 60 -3.04 14.01 -23.09
CA ARG A 60 -3.70 14.70 -24.22
C ARG A 60 -4.59 15.87 -23.80
N MET A 61 -4.55 16.27 -22.52
CA MET A 61 -5.37 17.37 -22.05
C MET A 61 -4.95 18.67 -22.73
N ARG A 62 -5.93 19.44 -23.21
CA ARG A 62 -5.69 20.79 -23.71
C ARG A 62 -5.24 21.73 -22.59
N SER A 63 -4.46 22.75 -22.93
CA SER A 63 -4.12 23.81 -21.98
C SER A 63 -5.37 24.51 -21.44
N LEU A 64 -5.41 24.71 -20.12
CA LEU A 64 -6.47 25.45 -19.43
C LEU A 64 -6.39 26.93 -19.82
N LYS A 65 -7.53 27.55 -20.11
CA LYS A 65 -7.57 28.92 -20.65
C LYS A 65 -8.10 29.95 -19.66
N ASN A 66 -8.66 29.54 -18.53
CA ASN A 66 -9.24 30.45 -17.56
C ASN A 66 -9.01 30.00 -16.11
N VAL A 67 -9.11 30.96 -15.19
CA VAL A 67 -8.88 30.76 -13.75
C VAL A 67 -9.85 29.73 -13.16
N LYS A 68 -11.10 29.68 -13.64
CA LYS A 68 -12.11 28.72 -13.17
C LYS A 68 -11.71 27.27 -13.47
N GLU A 69 -11.21 27.01 -14.68
CA GLU A 69 -10.69 25.69 -15.08
C GLU A 69 -9.48 25.30 -14.21
N VAL A 70 -8.55 26.24 -13.95
CA VAL A 70 -7.37 26.00 -13.11
C VAL A 70 -7.77 25.66 -11.68
N GLN A 71 -8.66 26.46 -11.08
CA GLN A 71 -9.15 26.23 -9.71
C GLN A 71 -9.91 24.91 -9.58
N GLN A 72 -10.71 24.54 -10.59
CA GLN A 72 -11.44 23.28 -10.57
C GLN A 72 -10.52 22.07 -10.67
N LEU A 73 -9.49 22.13 -11.52
CA LEU A 73 -8.48 21.07 -11.61
C LEU A 73 -7.67 20.97 -10.31
N ALA A 74 -7.22 22.11 -9.77
CA ALA A 74 -6.51 22.16 -8.49
C ALA A 74 -7.35 21.54 -7.36
N GLY A 75 -8.65 21.88 -7.27
CA GLY A 75 -9.56 21.28 -6.30
C GLY A 75 -9.68 19.76 -6.42
N ARG A 76 -9.66 19.22 -7.64
CA ARG A 76 -9.69 17.76 -7.89
C ARG A 76 -8.37 17.06 -7.55
N ILE A 77 -7.23 17.72 -7.74
CA ILE A 77 -5.89 17.14 -7.51
C ILE A 77 -5.46 17.25 -6.04
N THR A 78 -5.87 18.29 -5.31
CA THR A 78 -5.46 18.53 -3.91
C THR A 78 -5.67 17.34 -2.97
N PRO A 79 -6.80 16.61 -2.98
CA PRO A 79 -6.96 15.42 -2.14
C PRO A 79 -5.98 14.29 -2.49
N LEU A 80 -5.69 14.09 -3.77
CA LEU A 80 -4.71 13.11 -4.23
C LEU A 80 -3.29 13.52 -3.80
N ALA A 81 -2.92 14.78 -3.96
CA ALA A 81 -1.61 15.29 -3.53
C ALA A 81 -1.42 15.12 -2.01
N ARG A 82 -2.46 15.41 -1.22
CA ARG A 82 -2.44 15.20 0.25
C ARG A 82 -2.29 13.74 0.62
N PHE A 83 -3.01 12.84 -0.05
CA PHE A 83 -2.91 11.40 0.17
C PHE A 83 -1.49 10.89 -0.14
N LEU A 84 -0.93 11.28 -1.28
CA LEU A 84 0.44 10.93 -1.67
C LEU A 84 1.48 11.48 -0.68
N SER A 85 1.28 12.70 -0.18
CA SER A 85 2.14 13.30 0.84
C SER A 85 2.09 12.56 2.19
N GLN A 86 0.92 12.09 2.62
CA GLN A 86 0.80 11.26 3.82
C GLN A 86 1.51 9.91 3.65
N MET A 87 1.42 9.30 2.46
CA MET A 87 2.20 8.09 2.16
C MET A 87 3.71 8.35 2.14
N SER A 88 4.16 9.52 1.67
CA SER A 88 5.59 9.87 1.69
C SER A 88 6.11 10.21 3.08
N ASN A 89 5.29 10.78 3.97
CA ASN A 89 5.69 10.99 5.36
C ASN A 89 6.01 9.66 6.05
N ASN A 90 5.24 8.61 5.76
CA ASN A 90 5.56 7.27 6.23
C ASN A 90 6.93 6.80 5.71
N LYS A 91 7.32 7.14 4.47
CA LYS A 91 8.67 6.82 3.94
C LYS A 91 9.78 7.52 4.73
N ALA A 92 9.65 8.80 5.02
CA ALA A 92 10.65 9.53 5.81
C ALA A 92 10.78 8.96 7.24
N GLU A 93 9.65 8.60 7.85
CA GLU A 93 9.61 7.92 9.15
C GLU A 93 10.28 6.53 9.08
N TYR A 94 10.11 5.78 7.98
CA TYR A 94 10.78 4.49 7.76
C TYR A 94 12.29 4.63 7.58
N GLU A 95 12.75 5.58 6.77
CA GLU A 95 14.19 5.84 6.59
C GLU A 95 14.84 6.28 7.92
N ALA A 96 14.17 7.17 8.66
CA ALA A 96 14.64 7.60 9.98
C ALA A 96 14.69 6.45 10.99
N LEU A 97 13.72 5.53 10.97
CA LEU A 97 13.72 4.33 11.81
C LEU A 97 14.88 3.38 11.47
N LEU A 98 15.14 3.14 10.18
CA LEU A 98 16.25 2.29 9.71
C LEU A 98 17.61 2.86 10.12
N VAL A 99 17.80 4.17 9.99
CA VAL A 99 19.03 4.84 10.43
C VAL A 99 19.20 4.73 11.95
N LYS A 100 18.14 4.95 12.73
CA LYS A 100 18.17 4.80 14.20
C LYS A 100 18.47 3.36 14.62
N MET A 101 17.94 2.36 13.93
CA MET A 101 18.22 0.94 14.19
C MET A 101 19.69 0.59 13.91
N ARG A 102 20.25 1.09 12.81
CA ARG A 102 21.68 0.87 12.47
C ARG A 102 22.60 1.48 13.52
N LEU A 103 22.32 2.72 13.92
CA LEU A 103 23.09 3.40 14.97
C LEU A 103 23.00 2.67 16.31
N ALA A 104 21.81 2.22 16.72
CA ALA A 104 21.63 1.47 17.96
C ALA A 104 22.47 0.17 17.96
N ARG A 105 22.55 -0.53 16.81
CA ARG A 105 23.37 -1.72 16.65
C ARG A 105 24.88 -1.40 16.74
N GLU A 106 25.33 -0.31 16.13
CA GLU A 106 26.72 0.15 16.22
C GLU A 106 27.13 0.56 17.64
N LEU A 107 26.18 1.12 18.39
CA LEU A 107 26.35 1.46 19.82
C LEU A 107 26.22 0.25 20.76
N GLY A 108 26.15 -0.97 20.23
CA GLY A 108 26.15 -2.20 21.01
C GLY A 108 24.80 -2.59 21.63
N ALA A 109 23.69 -1.96 21.20
CA ALA A 109 22.36 -2.38 21.63
C ALA A 109 22.07 -3.80 21.10
N LYS A 110 21.90 -4.75 22.02
CA LYS A 110 21.66 -6.16 21.70
C LYS A 110 20.20 -6.48 21.38
N VAL A 111 19.26 -5.67 21.89
CA VAL A 111 17.81 -5.84 21.71
C VAL A 111 17.17 -4.46 21.54
N LEU A 112 16.41 -4.27 20.46
CA LEU A 112 15.67 -3.04 20.20
C LEU A 112 14.19 -3.38 19.98
N VAL A 113 13.30 -2.82 20.79
CA VAL A 113 11.85 -3.00 20.66
C VAL A 113 11.25 -1.75 20.07
N THR A 114 10.76 -1.83 18.84
CA THR A 114 10.11 -0.72 18.15
C THR A 114 8.62 -1.01 17.99
N LYS A 115 7.76 -0.26 18.68
CA LYS A 115 6.31 -0.34 18.47
C LYS A 115 5.93 0.50 17.25
N SER A 116 5.55 -0.17 16.16
CA SER A 116 5.01 0.46 14.95
C SER A 116 3.58 -0.01 14.74
N ASN A 117 2.67 0.92 14.45
CA ASN A 117 1.28 0.60 14.09
C ASN A 117 1.17 0.15 12.62
N SER A 118 2.27 0.20 11.86
CA SER A 118 2.31 -0.22 10.46
C SER A 118 2.65 -1.71 10.35
N GLN A 119 1.64 -2.50 9.97
CA GLN A 119 1.76 -3.96 9.76
C GLN A 119 2.75 -4.35 8.65
N LEU A 120 3.12 -3.44 7.75
CA LEU A 120 4.12 -3.66 6.72
C LEU A 120 5.55 -3.65 7.31
N VAL A 121 5.79 -2.78 8.29
CA VAL A 121 7.10 -2.56 8.93
C VAL A 121 7.45 -3.68 9.88
N THR A 122 6.46 -4.13 10.67
CA THR A 122 6.66 -5.23 11.62
C THR A 122 7.10 -6.51 10.91
N LYS A 123 6.64 -6.76 9.67
CA LYS A 123 7.03 -7.92 8.86
C LYS A 123 8.42 -7.80 8.23
N GLN A 124 8.88 -6.59 7.94
CA GLN A 124 10.14 -6.35 7.25
C GLN A 124 11.34 -6.29 8.22
N VAL A 125 11.13 -5.82 9.44
CA VAL A 125 12.16 -5.71 10.49
C VAL A 125 12.44 -7.06 11.18
N ASN A 126 11.45 -7.95 11.26
CA ASN A 126 11.62 -9.28 11.87
C ASN A 126 12.41 -10.27 11.00
N TYR A 127 12.89 -9.87 9.82
CA TYR A 127 13.51 -10.77 8.83
C TYR A 127 12.66 -12.00 8.46
N ASP A 128 11.33 -11.93 8.61
CA ASP A 128 10.42 -13.02 8.21
C ASP A 128 10.15 -13.03 6.69
N TYR A 129 11.10 -12.53 5.89
CA TYR A 129 11.17 -12.86 4.47
C TYR A 129 11.74 -14.27 4.33
N GLN A 130 10.91 -15.28 4.63
CA GLN A 130 11.08 -16.58 3.99
C GLN A 130 10.72 -16.37 2.52
N ALA A 131 11.76 -16.17 1.70
CA ALA A 131 11.63 -16.36 0.26
C ALA A 131 11.21 -17.82 0.04
N SER A 132 10.01 -18.00 -0.48
CA SER A 132 9.51 -19.27 -1.03
C SER A 132 8.65 -18.93 -2.24
#